data_AF-A0A5R9NXF1-F1
#
_entry.id   AF-A0A5R9NXF1-F1
#
_cell.length_a   1.000
_cell.length_b   1.000
_cell.length_c   1.000
_cell.angle_alpha   90.00
_cell.angle_beta   90.00
_cell.angle_gamma   90.00
#
_symmetry.space_group_name_H-M   'P 1'
#
loop_
_entity.id
_entity.type
_entity.pdbx_description
1 polymer ?
#
loop_
_entity_poly.entity_id
_entity_poly.type
_entity_poly.pdbx_seq_one_letter_code
_entity_poly.pdbx_strand_id
1 'polypeptide(L)'
;MIEIKREHRNSHSGQHDFSLIATLDGEYAGALEYSVYQGEVAVQIVDVLEEKRRKGVGTALVVALQEAYPEQVIQFGMSTAAGAALLNSLEWRIEVNEAVVMAARDVATLTQKLRAYERRAEEILKLKPSERGAALEALSDWNQITDRVEELERIMNTQPAEFRYIVIPEEKVPTFGI
;
A
#
# COMPACT_ATOMS: atom_id res chain seq x y z
N MET A 1 14.71 10.95 27.77
CA MET A 1 14.15 11.61 26.58
C MET A 1 14.60 10.83 25.35
N ILE A 2 13.69 10.57 24.42
CA ILE A 2 14.03 9.96 23.12
C ILE A 2 14.22 11.08 22.12
N GLU A 3 15.32 11.08 21.39
CA GLU A 3 15.59 12.01 20.29
C GLU A 3 15.82 11.21 19.01
N ILE A 4 15.32 11.73 17.88
CA ILE A 4 15.46 11.09 16.57
C ILE A 4 16.24 12.02 15.65
N LYS A 5 17.31 11.50 15.05
CA LYS A 5 18.08 12.21 14.01
C LYS A 5 17.96 11.48 12.68
N ARG A 6 17.72 12.22 11.60
CA ARG A 6 17.73 11.68 10.24
C ARG A 6 19.10 11.86 9.60
N GLU A 7 19.58 10.83 8.92
CA GLU A 7 20.80 10.85 8.12
C GLU A 7 20.52 10.33 6.70
N HIS A 8 21.00 11.03 5.68
CA HIS A 8 21.01 10.56 4.30
C HIS A 8 22.28 9.76 4.06
N ARG A 9 22.13 8.50 3.62
CA ARG A 9 23.24 7.56 3.52
C ARG A 9 23.76 7.43 2.10
N ASN A 10 22.84 7.34 1.14
CA ASN A 10 23.19 7.10 -0.26
C ASN A 10 22.05 7.51 -1.19
N SER A 11 22.38 7.65 -2.48
CA SER A 11 21.39 7.80 -3.54
C SER A 11 21.87 7.11 -4.81
N HIS A 12 21.02 6.28 -5.41
CA HIS A 12 21.34 5.60 -6.66
C HIS A 12 20.08 5.39 -7.50
N SER A 13 20.12 5.75 -8.79
CA SER A 13 19.06 5.50 -9.76
C SER A 13 17.66 5.96 -9.31
N GLY A 14 17.57 7.13 -8.65
CA GLY A 14 16.32 7.69 -8.13
C GLY A 14 15.86 7.14 -6.78
N GLN A 15 16.56 6.17 -6.22
CA GLN A 15 16.38 5.73 -4.84
C GLN A 15 17.26 6.56 -3.90
N HIS A 16 16.72 6.92 -2.74
CA HIS A 16 17.44 7.57 -1.65
C HIS A 16 17.36 6.73 -0.38
N ASP A 17 18.49 6.42 0.21
CA ASP A 17 18.58 5.63 1.44
C ASP A 17 18.83 6.54 2.65
N PHE A 18 18.12 6.29 3.73
CA PHE A 18 18.18 7.08 4.95
C PHE A 18 18.24 6.19 6.20
N SER A 19 18.68 6.79 7.30
CA SER A 19 18.55 6.25 8.65
C SER A 19 17.87 7.26 9.55
N LEU A 20 16.97 6.78 10.41
CA LEU A 20 16.55 7.46 11.63
C LEU A 20 17.31 6.83 12.78
N ILE A 21 18.08 7.61 13.50
CA ILE A 21 18.88 7.18 14.65
C ILE A 21 18.17 7.67 15.91
N ALA A 22 17.88 6.75 16.82
CA ALA A 22 17.30 7.07 18.10
C ALA A 22 18.36 7.10 19.20
N THR A 23 18.36 8.15 20.00
CA THR A 23 19.05 8.18 21.29
C THR A 23 18.04 8.15 22.43
N LEU A 24 18.37 7.50 23.53
CA LEU A 24 17.61 7.53 24.78
C LEU A 24 18.52 8.06 25.88
N ASP A 25 18.19 9.24 26.40
CA ASP A 25 18.98 9.95 27.40
C ASP A 25 20.42 10.23 26.94
N GLY A 26 20.58 10.61 25.66
CA GLY A 26 21.87 10.93 25.04
C GLY A 26 22.68 9.73 24.55
N GLU A 27 22.26 8.50 24.84
CA GLU A 27 22.94 7.28 24.39
C GLU A 27 22.23 6.66 23.18
N TYR A 28 22.99 6.08 22.26
CA TYR A 28 22.42 5.32 21.15
C TYR A 28 21.48 4.22 21.66
N ALA A 29 20.29 4.13 21.06
CA ALA A 29 19.25 3.19 21.48
C ALA A 29 18.75 2.30 20.33
N GLY A 30 18.94 2.70 19.08
CA GLY A 30 18.50 1.95 17.91
C GLY A 30 18.46 2.80 16.66
N ALA A 31 18.11 2.16 15.54
CA ALA A 31 17.95 2.83 14.26
C ALA A 31 16.84 2.18 13.42
N LEU A 32 16.27 3.00 12.55
CA LEU A 32 15.39 2.56 11.46
C LEU A 32 16.06 2.94 10.14
N GLU A 33 16.17 1.99 9.25
CA GLU A 33 16.69 2.20 7.90
C GLU A 33 15.56 2.08 6.88
N TYR A 34 15.53 3.00 5.93
CA TYR A 34 14.50 3.02 4.92
C TYR A 34 15.03 3.62 3.61
N SER A 35 14.35 3.29 2.52
CA SER A 35 14.56 3.89 1.22
C SER A 35 13.32 4.65 0.77
N VAL A 36 13.55 5.66 -0.07
CA VAL A 36 12.50 6.35 -0.83
C VAL A 36 12.80 6.17 -2.31
N TYR A 37 11.88 5.56 -3.04
CA TYR A 37 11.99 5.35 -4.49
C TYR A 37 10.67 5.69 -5.16
N GLN A 38 10.70 6.61 -6.14
CA GLN A 38 9.49 7.10 -6.83
C GLN A 38 8.36 7.58 -5.88
N GLY A 39 8.72 8.08 -4.70
CA GLY A 39 7.79 8.54 -3.68
C GLY A 39 7.36 7.46 -2.67
N GLU A 40 7.64 6.18 -2.95
CA GLU A 40 7.33 5.08 -2.04
C GLU A 40 8.38 4.95 -0.94
N VAL A 41 7.92 4.84 0.31
CA VAL A 41 8.75 4.72 1.51
C VAL A 41 8.77 3.26 1.95
N ALA A 42 9.94 2.62 1.93
CA ALA A 42 10.09 1.21 2.29
C ALA A 42 11.08 1.05 3.45
N VAL A 43 10.62 0.41 4.54
CA VAL A 43 11.46 0.08 5.70
C VAL A 43 12.28 -1.16 5.40
N GLN A 44 13.58 -1.05 5.57
CA GLN A 44 14.55 -2.13 5.38
C GLN A 44 14.79 -2.87 6.70
N ILE A 45 15.03 -2.11 7.77
CA ILE A 45 15.25 -2.67 9.11
C ILE A 45 14.81 -1.68 10.18
N VAL A 46 14.27 -2.22 11.27
CA VAL A 46 14.12 -1.51 12.54
C VAL A 46 14.87 -2.33 13.59
N ASP A 47 15.90 -1.74 14.19
CA ASP A 47 16.66 -2.39 15.25
C ASP A 47 16.76 -1.48 16.48
N VAL A 48 16.59 -2.11 17.64
CA VAL A 48 16.63 -1.46 18.95
C VAL A 48 17.44 -2.34 19.87
N LEU A 49 18.43 -1.73 20.53
CA LEU A 49 19.29 -2.41 21.50
C LEU A 49 18.44 -3.12 22.54
N GLU A 50 18.78 -4.36 22.85
CA GLU A 50 17.96 -5.25 23.68
C GLU A 50 17.64 -4.64 25.05
N GLU A 51 18.64 -4.02 25.67
CA GLU A 51 18.58 -3.31 26.95
C GLU A 51 17.78 -1.98 26.91
N LYS A 52 17.49 -1.47 25.70
CA LYS A 52 16.66 -0.27 25.46
C LYS A 52 15.29 -0.62 24.88
N ARG A 53 14.97 -1.91 24.64
CA ARG A 53 13.64 -2.35 24.19
C ARG A 53 12.56 -2.08 25.24
N ARG A 54 11.31 -2.05 24.78
CA ARG A 54 10.11 -1.78 25.60
C ARG A 54 10.11 -0.40 26.31
N LYS A 55 11.00 0.50 25.91
CA LYS A 55 11.06 1.90 26.38
C LYS A 55 10.49 2.89 25.35
N GLY A 56 9.77 2.40 24.33
CA GLY A 56 9.15 3.23 23.29
C GLY A 56 10.05 3.64 22.12
N VAL A 57 11.33 3.23 22.10
CA VAL A 57 12.30 3.59 21.03
C VAL A 57 11.82 3.16 19.65
N GLY A 58 11.40 1.90 19.49
CA GLY A 58 10.90 1.40 18.21
C GLY A 58 9.66 2.14 17.72
N THR A 59 8.73 2.47 18.63
CA THR A 59 7.55 3.28 18.35
C THR A 59 7.95 4.68 17.89
N ALA A 60 8.88 5.34 18.58
CA ALA A 60 9.35 6.67 18.20
C ALA A 60 9.98 6.69 16.80
N LEU A 61 10.76 5.66 16.45
CA LEU A 61 11.35 5.53 15.12
C LEU A 61 10.31 5.43 13.99
N VAL A 62 9.30 4.56 14.15
CA VAL A 62 8.28 4.37 13.11
C VAL A 62 7.30 5.55 13.03
N VAL A 63 6.97 6.17 14.16
CA VAL A 63 6.16 7.40 14.20
C VAL A 63 6.91 8.54 13.52
N ALA A 64 8.19 8.75 13.83
CA ALA A 64 9.01 9.77 13.18
C ALA A 64 9.13 9.55 11.66
N LEU A 65 9.14 8.29 11.21
CA LEU A 65 9.08 7.99 9.78
C LEU A 65 7.74 8.42 9.17
N GLN A 66 6.61 8.12 9.82
CA GLN A 66 5.30 8.54 9.33
C GLN A 66 5.14 10.07 9.35
N GLU A 67 5.66 10.76 10.37
CA GLU A 67 5.69 12.22 10.42
C GLU A 67 6.46 12.83 9.25
N ALA A 68 7.58 12.20 8.85
CA ALA A 68 8.36 12.65 7.70
C ALA A 68 7.64 12.42 6.36
N TYR A 69 6.67 11.50 6.31
CA TYR A 69 5.90 11.14 5.11
C TYR A 69 4.42 10.92 5.45
N PRO A 70 3.67 11.98 5.83
CA PRO A 70 2.34 11.85 6.42
C PRO A 70 1.30 11.26 5.45
N GLU A 71 1.46 11.52 4.16
CA GLU A 71 0.57 11.08 3.08
C GLU A 71 1.06 9.80 2.39
N GLN A 72 2.12 9.16 2.88
CA GLN A 72 2.67 7.95 2.27
C GLN A 72 2.41 6.74 3.15
N VAL A 73 1.98 5.65 2.52
CA VAL A 73 1.91 4.35 3.16
C VAL A 73 3.33 3.80 3.28
N ILE A 74 3.73 3.52 4.51
CA ILE A 74 5.04 2.93 4.79
C ILE A 74 4.97 1.44 4.48
N GLN A 75 5.81 0.98 3.56
CA GLN A 75 5.96 -0.44 3.26
C GLN A 75 6.88 -1.08 4.29
N PHE A 76 6.29 -1.88 5.18
CA PHE A 76 7.04 -2.77 6.05
C PHE A 76 7.25 -4.10 5.33
N GLY A 77 8.51 -4.49 5.14
CA GLY A 77 8.85 -5.80 4.60
C GLY A 77 8.54 -6.94 5.58
N MET A 78 9.25 -8.06 5.44
CA MET A 78 9.11 -9.17 6.37
C MET A 78 9.48 -8.74 7.80
N SER A 79 8.59 -9.03 8.75
CA SER A 79 8.79 -8.70 10.16
C SER A 79 9.17 -9.94 10.97
N THR A 80 10.09 -9.78 11.92
CA THR A 80 10.29 -10.76 13.00
C THR A 80 9.08 -10.75 13.93
N ALA A 81 8.97 -11.74 14.84
CA ALA A 81 7.92 -11.73 15.87
C ALA A 81 7.92 -10.45 16.72
N ALA A 82 9.11 -9.91 17.02
CA ALA A 82 9.25 -8.65 17.75
C ALA A 82 8.79 -7.45 16.92
N GLY A 83 9.12 -7.42 15.62
CA GLY A 83 8.65 -6.40 14.69
C GLY A 83 7.13 -6.42 14.52
N ALA A 84 6.54 -7.60 14.36
CA ALA A 84 5.09 -7.76 14.29
C ALA A 84 4.41 -7.29 15.59
N ALA A 85 4.98 -7.62 16.76
CA ALA A 85 4.47 -7.14 18.04
C ALA A 85 4.58 -5.61 18.19
N LEU A 86 5.62 -4.99 17.63
CA LEU A 86 5.73 -3.53 17.56
C LEU A 86 4.62 -2.94 16.68
N LEU A 87 4.47 -3.41 15.44
CA LEU A 87 3.46 -2.88 14.51
C LEU A 87 2.03 -3.06 15.03
N ASN A 88 1.74 -4.20 15.66
CA ASN A 88 0.44 -4.49 16.28
C ASN A 88 0.16 -3.63 17.52
N SER A 89 1.17 -2.99 18.11
CA SER A 89 1.00 -2.09 19.27
C SER A 89 0.69 -0.65 18.88
N LEU A 90 0.81 -0.31 17.59
CA LEU A 90 0.56 1.04 17.08
C LEU A 90 -0.93 1.25 16.83
N GLU A 91 -1.36 2.50 16.95
CA GLU A 91 -2.66 2.93 16.47
C GLU A 91 -2.58 3.28 14.98
N TRP A 92 -3.55 2.79 14.21
CA TRP A 92 -3.56 2.92 12.76
C TRP A 92 -4.81 3.67 12.30
N ARG A 93 -4.61 4.69 11.47
CA ARG A 93 -5.63 5.29 10.64
C ARG A 93 -5.75 4.48 9.36
N ILE A 94 -6.93 3.92 9.13
CA ILE A 94 -7.21 3.07 7.97
C ILE A 94 -8.05 3.87 6.99
N GLU A 95 -7.60 3.91 5.74
CA GLU A 95 -8.35 4.47 4.63
C GLU A 95 -8.66 3.37 3.62
N VAL A 96 -9.88 3.39 3.10
CA VAL A 96 -10.29 2.46 2.04
C VAL A 96 -9.65 2.89 0.73
N ASN A 97 -9.13 1.93 -0.04
CA ASN A 97 -8.69 2.22 -1.40
C ASN A 97 -9.90 2.27 -2.34
N GLU A 98 -10.42 3.48 -2.55
CA GLU A 98 -11.57 3.74 -3.43
C GLU A 98 -11.37 3.20 -4.85
N ALA A 99 -10.13 3.17 -5.36
CA ALA A 99 -9.85 2.61 -6.69
C ALA A 99 -10.16 1.11 -6.76
N VAL A 100 -9.81 0.36 -5.70
CA VAL A 100 -10.09 -1.08 -5.60
C VAL A 100 -11.59 -1.33 -5.39
N VAL A 101 -12.26 -0.52 -4.57
CA VAL A 101 -13.72 -0.62 -4.36
C VAL A 101 -14.49 -0.39 -5.66
N MET A 102 -14.15 0.68 -6.38
CA MET A 102 -14.76 1.00 -7.67
C MET A 102 -14.47 -0.06 -8.72
N ALA A 103 -13.23 -0.56 -8.78
CA ALA A 103 -12.86 -1.66 -9.68
C ALA A 103 -13.69 -2.92 -9.41
N ALA A 104 -13.85 -3.31 -8.14
CA ALA A 104 -14.65 -4.48 -7.78
C ALA A 104 -16.13 -4.33 -8.19
N ARG A 105 -16.70 -3.14 -7.99
CA ARG A 105 -18.08 -2.83 -8.41
C ARG A 105 -18.25 -2.92 -9.93
N ASP A 106 -17.31 -2.36 -10.67
CA ASP A 106 -17.35 -2.33 -12.13
C ASP A 106 -17.13 -3.74 -12.70
N VAL A 107 -16.18 -4.51 -12.17
CA VAL A 107 -15.97 -5.93 -12.55
C VAL A 107 -17.23 -6.74 -12.34
N ALA A 108 -17.92 -6.57 -11.21
CA ALA A 108 -19.18 -7.28 -10.95
C ALA A 108 -20.24 -6.96 -12.02
N THR A 109 -20.36 -5.69 -12.40
CA THR A 109 -21.31 -5.21 -13.42
C THR A 109 -20.95 -5.73 -14.81
N LEU A 110 -19.69 -5.60 -15.21
CA LEU A 110 -19.21 -6.01 -16.54
C LEU A 110 -19.23 -7.53 -16.69
N THR A 111 -18.87 -8.28 -15.66
CA THR A 111 -18.97 -9.75 -15.65
C THR A 111 -20.42 -10.21 -15.80
N GLN A 112 -21.38 -9.52 -15.19
CA GLN A 112 -22.80 -9.83 -15.40
C GLN A 112 -23.22 -9.59 -16.86
N LYS A 113 -22.73 -8.52 -17.48
CA LYS A 113 -22.97 -8.21 -18.90
C LYS A 113 -22.34 -9.26 -19.82
N LEU A 114 -21.10 -9.67 -19.58
CA LEU A 114 -20.44 -10.75 -20.33
C LEU A 114 -21.23 -12.06 -20.25
N ARG A 115 -21.70 -12.46 -19.07
CA ARG A 115 -22.58 -13.63 -18.92
C ARG A 115 -23.86 -13.53 -19.73
N ALA A 116 -24.42 -12.32 -19.86
CA ALA A 116 -25.59 -12.10 -20.71
C ALA A 116 -25.23 -12.22 -22.20
N TYR A 117 -24.05 -11.77 -22.58
CA TYR A 117 -23.55 -11.89 -23.94
C TYR A 117 -23.24 -13.34 -24.31
N GLU A 118 -22.66 -14.12 -23.41
CA GLU A 118 -22.43 -15.57 -23.59
C GLU A 118 -23.75 -16.27 -23.93
N ARG A 119 -24.79 -16.07 -23.11
CA ARG A 119 -26.13 -16.60 -23.40
C ARG A 119 -26.67 -16.13 -24.75
N ARG A 120 -26.48 -14.86 -25.09
CA ARG A 120 -26.96 -14.32 -26.37
C ARG A 120 -26.19 -14.87 -27.57
N ALA A 121 -24.89 -15.10 -27.43
CA ALA A 121 -24.07 -15.74 -28.46
C ALA A 121 -24.54 -17.17 -28.73
N GLU A 122 -24.85 -17.94 -27.69
CA GLU A 122 -25.44 -19.28 -27.81
C GLU A 122 -26.77 -19.25 -28.58
N GLU A 123 -27.64 -18.27 -28.33
CA GLU A 123 -28.89 -18.09 -29.09
C GLU A 123 -28.65 -17.70 -30.55
N ILE A 124 -27.65 -16.85 -30.82
CA ILE A 124 -27.30 -16.43 -32.18
C ILE A 124 -26.83 -17.62 -33.03
N LEU A 125 -26.10 -18.56 -32.43
CA LEU A 125 -25.64 -19.77 -33.11
C LEU A 125 -26.81 -20.64 -33.61
N LYS A 126 -27.98 -20.54 -32.99
CA LYS A 126 -29.21 -21.25 -33.39
C LYS A 126 -29.95 -20.57 -34.54
N LEU A 127 -29.66 -19.30 -34.84
CA LEU A 127 -30.28 -18.55 -35.93
C LEU A 127 -29.77 -18.98 -37.30
N LYS A 128 -30.55 -18.69 -38.35
CA LYS A 128 -30.11 -18.88 -39.75
C LYS A 128 -28.94 -17.94 -40.04
N PRO A 129 -27.96 -18.33 -40.89
CA PRO A 129 -26.80 -17.50 -41.20
C PRO A 129 -27.15 -16.05 -41.63
N SER A 130 -28.23 -15.87 -42.37
CA SER A 130 -28.73 -14.56 -42.83
C SER A 130 -29.19 -13.63 -41.71
N GLU A 131 -29.50 -14.15 -40.52
CA GLU A 131 -30.04 -13.40 -39.38
C GLU A 131 -28.96 -13.10 -38.33
N ARG A 132 -27.78 -13.73 -38.43
CA ARG A 132 -26.70 -13.64 -37.42
C ARG A 132 -26.00 -12.28 -37.40
N GLY A 133 -25.83 -11.62 -38.54
CA GLY A 133 -25.03 -10.40 -38.64
C GLY A 133 -25.52 -9.28 -37.71
N ALA A 134 -26.81 -8.93 -37.78
CA ALA A 134 -27.41 -7.91 -36.93
C ALA A 134 -27.43 -8.31 -35.44
N ALA A 135 -27.51 -9.62 -35.16
CA ALA A 135 -27.53 -10.11 -33.79
C ALA A 135 -26.13 -10.11 -33.14
N LEU A 136 -25.07 -10.38 -33.92
CA LEU A 136 -23.67 -10.26 -33.51
C LEU A 136 -23.26 -8.81 -33.28
N GLU A 137 -23.80 -7.86 -34.05
CA GLU A 137 -23.54 -6.43 -33.86
C GLU A 137 -23.98 -5.92 -32.47
N ALA A 138 -25.00 -6.53 -31.89
CA ALA A 138 -25.44 -6.23 -30.52
C ALA A 138 -24.43 -6.67 -29.43
N LEU A 139 -23.37 -7.41 -29.81
CA LEU A 139 -22.28 -7.86 -28.96
C LEU A 139 -20.95 -7.18 -29.33
N SER A 140 -20.99 -6.10 -30.13
CA SER A 140 -19.80 -5.45 -30.71
C SER A 140 -18.81 -4.90 -29.67
N ASP A 141 -19.26 -4.59 -28.45
CA ASP A 141 -18.43 -4.10 -27.35
C ASP A 141 -17.85 -5.22 -26.47
N TRP A 142 -18.01 -6.50 -26.84
CA TRP A 142 -17.50 -7.64 -26.05
C TRP A 142 -16.01 -7.48 -25.72
N ASN A 143 -15.15 -7.26 -26.72
CA ASN A 143 -13.70 -7.17 -26.52
C ASN A 143 -13.34 -6.01 -25.58
N GLN A 144 -13.99 -4.85 -25.74
CA GLN A 144 -13.77 -3.69 -24.88
C GLN A 144 -14.14 -3.99 -23.42
N ILE A 145 -15.23 -4.74 -23.20
CA ILE A 145 -15.64 -5.14 -21.86
C ILE A 145 -14.62 -6.11 -21.26
N THR A 146 -14.17 -7.10 -22.03
CA THR A 146 -13.15 -8.06 -21.57
C THR A 146 -11.86 -7.36 -21.19
N ASP A 147 -11.33 -6.49 -22.06
CA ASP A 147 -10.11 -5.71 -21.80
C ASP A 147 -10.26 -4.85 -20.53
N ARG A 148 -11.44 -4.23 -20.34
CA ARG A 148 -11.73 -3.43 -19.16
C ARG A 148 -11.80 -4.26 -17.89
N VAL A 149 -12.38 -5.46 -17.93
CA VAL A 149 -12.40 -6.37 -16.77
C VAL A 149 -10.98 -6.74 -16.37
N GLU A 150 -10.11 -7.09 -17.33
CA GLU A 150 -8.71 -7.44 -17.05
C GLU A 150 -7.93 -6.27 -16.42
N GLU A 151 -8.16 -5.05 -16.90
CA GLU A 151 -7.54 -3.84 -16.31
C GLU A 151 -7.98 -3.63 -14.85
N LEU A 152 -9.28 -3.76 -14.58
CA LEU A 152 -9.83 -3.57 -13.25
C LEU A 152 -9.41 -4.69 -12.29
N GLU A 153 -9.36 -5.94 -12.75
CA GLU A 153 -8.82 -7.06 -11.99
C GLU A 153 -7.35 -6.84 -11.66
N ARG A 154 -6.56 -6.23 -12.56
CA ARG A 154 -5.18 -5.85 -12.25
C ARG A 154 -5.12 -4.86 -11.10
N ILE A 155 -5.97 -3.84 -11.07
CA ILE A 155 -6.05 -2.88 -9.94
C ILE A 155 -6.35 -3.63 -8.64
N MET A 156 -7.37 -4.49 -8.64
CA MET A 156 -7.75 -5.28 -7.46
C MET A 156 -6.66 -6.23 -6.96
N ASN A 157 -5.82 -6.74 -7.87
CA ASN A 157 -4.78 -7.72 -7.54
C ASN A 157 -3.43 -7.10 -7.19
N THR A 158 -3.16 -5.86 -7.61
CA THR A 158 -1.85 -5.21 -7.45
C THR A 158 -1.86 -4.12 -6.40
N GLN A 159 -3.02 -3.55 -6.09
CA GLN A 159 -3.15 -2.52 -5.06
C GLN A 159 -3.74 -3.11 -3.77
N PRO A 160 -3.33 -2.60 -2.60
CA PRO A 160 -3.94 -3.02 -1.34
C PRO A 160 -5.40 -2.52 -1.25
N ALA A 161 -6.24 -3.29 -0.57
CA ALA A 161 -7.63 -2.91 -0.32
C ALA A 161 -7.76 -1.71 0.62
N GLU A 162 -6.78 -1.53 1.51
CA GLU A 162 -6.75 -0.50 2.53
C GLU A 162 -5.35 0.09 2.63
N PHE A 163 -5.28 1.40 2.87
CA PHE A 163 -4.06 2.10 3.24
C PHE A 163 -4.02 2.29 4.75
N ARG A 164 -2.83 2.09 5.34
CA ARG A 164 -2.62 2.19 6.79
C ARG A 164 -1.56 3.23 7.09
N TYR A 165 -1.93 4.19 7.93
CA TYR A 165 -1.05 5.26 8.38
C TYR A 165 -0.95 5.20 9.91
N ILE A 166 0.25 5.37 10.43
CA ILE A 166 0.45 5.39 11.89
C ILE A 166 -0.19 6.69 12.42
N VAL A 167 -1.04 6.58 13.43
CA VAL A 167 -1.58 7.77 14.11
C VAL A 167 -0.44 8.41 14.90
N ILE A 168 -0.17 9.68 14.63
CA ILE A 168 0.84 10.47 15.32
C ILE A 168 0.22 10.99 16.61
N PRO A 169 0.71 10.59 17.81
CA PRO A 169 0.17 11.08 19.07
C PRO A 169 0.39 12.59 19.21
N GLU A 170 -0.65 13.36 19.56
CA GLU A 170 -0.53 14.82 19.75
C GLU A 170 0.43 15.20 20.89
N GLU A 171 0.73 14.29 21.81
CA GLU A 171 1.70 14.46 22.90
C GLU A 171 2.95 13.59 22.68
N LYS A 172 4.02 14.22 22.19
CA LYS A 172 5.46 13.82 22.16
C LYS A 172 6.05 13.81 20.74
N VAL A 173 6.16 14.99 20.13
CA VAL A 173 7.14 15.18 19.06
C VAL A 173 8.47 15.59 19.72
N PRO A 174 9.55 14.79 19.62
CA PRO A 174 10.88 15.25 19.99
C PRO A 174 11.25 16.44 19.09
N THR A 175 11.67 17.54 19.70
CA THR A 175 12.20 18.69 18.97
C THR A 175 13.33 18.26 18.04
N PHE A 176 13.15 18.47 16.74
CA PHE A 176 14.22 18.34 15.75
C PHE A 176 15.29 19.40 16.05
N GLY A 177 16.47 18.96 16.48
CA GLY A 177 17.65 19.81 16.55
C GLY A 177 18.08 20.19 15.13
N ILE A 178 18.01 21.47 14.81
CA ILE A 178 18.54 22.08 13.57
C ILE A 178 20.04 22.29 13.73
#